data_AF-A0A3D9N9G3-F1
#
_entry.id   AF-A0A3D9N9G3-F1
#
_cell.length_a   1.000
_cell.length_b   1.000
_cell.length_c   1.000
_cell.angle_alpha   90.00
_cell.angle_beta   90.00
_cell.angle_gamma   90.00
#
_symmetry.space_group_name_H-M   'P 1'
#
loop_
_entity.id
_entity.type
_entity.pdbx_description
1 polymer ?
#
loop_
_entity_poly.entity_id
_entity_poly.type
_entity_poly.pdbx_seq_one_letter_code
_entity_poly.pdbx_strand_id
1 'polypeptide(L)'
;METLKLKIYDVLKEEITISEFENWLYNSEYMKTEIKADSLLFDVININYRLENSLKILKNLSLKNFSEEELLIFKLEYNCYKIVNSEDTKNYKKYVLNIIQDFEFDNDFEGFGEFYYIYYSFDGYDYNQYQNISSNNLNSKTKHLANSLLKSLKNCNSIEEKIKTLKLKKEPENDEENINVLEFKSLQSNKKLTLVQKLFAFLKKI
;
A
#
# COMPACT_ATOMS: atom_id res chain seq x y z
N MET A 1 -10.88 -7.56 15.90
CA MET A 1 -9.58 -7.11 15.38
C MET A 1 -9.66 -6.35 14.05
N GLU A 2 -10.31 -6.90 13.03
CA GLU A 2 -10.30 -6.35 11.66
C GLU A 2 -10.79 -4.90 11.55
N THR A 3 -11.94 -4.60 12.16
CA THR A 3 -12.50 -3.24 12.18
C THR A 3 -11.55 -2.21 12.79
N LEU A 4 -10.83 -2.59 13.86
CA LEU A 4 -9.83 -1.74 14.49
C LEU A 4 -8.66 -1.48 13.54
N LYS A 5 -8.14 -2.52 12.88
CA LYS A 5 -7.04 -2.37 11.91
C LYS A 5 -7.43 -1.46 10.75
N LEU A 6 -8.63 -1.64 10.20
CA LEU A 6 -9.17 -0.77 9.13
C LEU A 6 -9.29 0.68 9.60
N LYS A 7 -9.77 0.92 10.82
CA LYS A 7 -9.85 2.29 11.36
C LYS A 7 -8.50 2.93 11.61
N ILE A 8 -7.52 2.15 12.07
CA ILE A 8 -6.13 2.61 12.17
C ILE A 8 -5.60 2.99 10.78
N TYR A 9 -5.93 2.23 9.73
CA TYR A 9 -5.59 2.59 8.36
C TYR A 9 -6.24 3.89 7.88
N ASP A 10 -7.52 4.10 8.17
CA ASP A 10 -8.20 5.35 7.80
C ASP A 10 -7.46 6.58 8.38
N VAL A 11 -7.02 6.49 9.64
CA VAL A 11 -6.21 7.56 10.29
C VAL A 11 -4.86 7.73 9.61
N LEU A 12 -4.12 6.64 9.43
CA LEU A 12 -2.76 6.69 8.88
C LEU A 12 -2.76 7.12 7.40
N LYS A 13 -3.88 6.95 6.69
CA LYS A 13 -4.11 7.48 5.33
C LYS A 13 -4.57 8.94 5.30
N GLU A 14 -4.80 9.56 6.46
CA GLU A 14 -5.40 10.89 6.57
C GLU A 14 -6.83 10.96 6.00
N GLU A 15 -7.54 9.83 5.91
CA GLU A 15 -8.96 9.81 5.50
C GLU A 15 -9.87 10.28 6.65
N ILE A 16 -9.44 10.03 7.89
CA ILE A 16 -10.03 10.60 9.10
C ILE A 16 -8.93 11.22 9.94
N THR A 17 -9.31 12.23 10.72
CA THR A 17 -8.43 12.87 11.70
C THR A 17 -8.20 11.97 12.91
N ILE A 18 -7.12 12.23 13.66
CA ILE A 18 -6.85 11.52 14.91
C ILE A 18 -7.98 11.71 15.93
N SER A 19 -8.65 12.88 15.91
CA SER A 19 -9.77 13.19 16.80
C SER A 19 -11.03 12.40 16.43
N GLU A 20 -11.33 12.24 15.14
CA GLU A 20 -12.44 11.41 14.68
C GLU A 20 -12.23 9.94 15.04
N PHE A 21 -10.98 9.47 14.94
CA PHE A 21 -10.62 8.12 15.38
C PHE A 21 -10.72 7.93 16.88
N GLU A 22 -10.20 8.86 17.69
CA GLU A 22 -10.33 8.83 19.15
C GLU A 22 -11.81 8.80 19.55
N ASN A 23 -12.64 9.63 18.91
CA ASN A 23 -14.07 9.65 19.15
C ASN A 23 -14.74 8.31 18.78
N TRP A 24 -14.39 7.72 17.64
CA TRP A 24 -14.86 6.39 17.25
C TRP A 24 -14.39 5.31 18.24
N LEU A 25 -13.13 5.39 18.70
CA LEU A 25 -12.53 4.45 19.65
C LEU A 25 -13.24 4.48 21.00
N TYR A 26 -13.78 5.61 21.45
CA TYR A 26 -14.47 5.64 22.75
C TYR A 26 -15.99 5.43 22.65
N ASN A 27 -16.58 5.63 21.48
CA ASN A 27 -18.04 5.60 21.31
C ASN A 27 -18.58 4.45 20.47
N SER A 28 -17.74 3.68 19.78
CA SER A 28 -18.22 2.57 18.94
C SER A 28 -18.71 1.37 19.75
N GLU A 29 -19.77 0.71 19.26
CA GLU A 29 -20.29 -0.52 19.87
C GLU A 29 -19.25 -1.65 19.88
N TYR A 30 -18.36 -1.66 18.89
CA TYR A 30 -17.21 -2.56 18.80
C TYR A 30 -16.39 -2.63 20.11
N MET A 31 -16.24 -1.48 20.78
CA MET A 31 -15.45 -1.38 22.00
C MET A 31 -16.17 -1.97 23.20
N LYS A 32 -17.51 -1.91 23.21
CA LYS A 32 -18.30 -2.44 24.32
C LYS A 32 -18.27 -3.98 24.37
N THR A 33 -18.01 -4.64 23.24
CA THR A 33 -18.03 -6.10 23.11
C THR A 33 -16.63 -6.73 23.19
N GLU A 34 -15.58 -6.06 22.68
CA GLU A 34 -14.27 -6.69 22.42
C GLU A 34 -13.16 -6.38 23.46
N ILE A 35 -13.38 -5.49 24.44
CA ILE A 35 -12.34 -5.02 25.39
C ILE A 35 -11.56 -6.13 26.10
N LYS A 36 -12.15 -7.32 26.30
CA LYS A 36 -11.51 -8.40 27.08
C LYS A 36 -10.60 -9.33 26.28
N ALA A 37 -10.56 -9.23 24.95
CA ALA A 37 -9.94 -10.26 24.10
C ALA A 37 -8.79 -9.77 23.20
N ASP A 38 -8.58 -8.46 23.03
CA ASP A 38 -7.71 -7.92 21.98
C ASP A 38 -6.52 -7.12 22.57
N SER A 39 -5.30 -7.65 22.43
CA SER A 39 -4.09 -6.99 22.93
C SER A 39 -3.75 -5.70 22.18
N LEU A 40 -4.02 -5.65 20.87
CA LEU A 40 -3.83 -4.43 20.07
C LEU A 40 -4.79 -3.34 20.54
N LEU A 41 -6.02 -3.70 20.88
CA LEU A 41 -7.01 -2.76 21.40
C LEU A 41 -6.53 -2.09 22.70
N PHE A 42 -5.96 -2.85 23.63
CA PHE A 42 -5.38 -2.29 24.85
C PHE A 42 -4.25 -1.29 24.55
N ASP A 43 -3.34 -1.64 23.65
CA ASP A 43 -2.24 -0.76 23.25
C ASP A 43 -2.76 0.54 22.63
N VAL A 44 -3.81 0.45 21.81
CA VAL A 44 -4.42 1.58 21.10
C VAL A 44 -5.20 2.50 22.06
N ILE A 45 -5.95 1.96 23.02
CA ILE A 45 -6.68 2.77 24.01
C ILE A 45 -5.74 3.55 24.92
N ASN A 46 -4.56 2.99 25.21
CA ASN A 46 -3.57 3.60 26.10
C ASN A 46 -2.78 4.74 25.46
N ILE A 47 -2.98 5.02 24.17
CA ILE A 47 -2.35 6.17 23.51
C ILE A 47 -3.02 7.46 24.01
N ASN A 48 -2.21 8.43 24.42
CA ASN A 48 -2.69 9.78 24.64
C ASN A 48 -2.76 10.54 23.30
N TYR A 49 -3.94 10.57 22.68
CA TYR A 49 -4.16 11.19 21.36
C TYR A 49 -4.01 12.70 21.33
N ARG A 50 -3.98 13.37 22.50
CA ARG A 50 -3.74 14.81 22.60
C ARG A 50 -2.27 15.20 22.41
N LEU A 51 -1.35 14.24 22.49
CA LEU A 51 0.07 14.50 22.27
C LEU A 51 0.39 14.53 20.77
N GLU A 52 1.29 15.41 20.35
CA GLU A 52 1.74 15.54 18.97
C GLU A 52 2.35 14.24 18.40
N ASN A 53 2.90 13.38 19.26
CA ASN A 53 3.52 12.12 18.88
C ASN A 53 2.54 10.94 18.78
N SER A 54 1.24 11.14 19.04
CA SER A 54 0.23 10.06 19.07
C SER A 54 0.16 9.28 17.76
N LEU A 55 0.18 9.97 16.61
CA LEU A 55 0.18 9.35 15.29
C LEU A 55 1.41 8.47 15.07
N LYS A 56 2.58 8.91 15.56
CA LYS A 56 3.83 8.13 15.50
C LYS A 56 3.75 6.87 16.36
N ILE A 57 3.13 6.96 17.54
CA ILE A 57 2.90 5.79 18.40
C ILE A 57 1.95 4.81 17.71
N LEU A 58 0.83 5.30 17.16
CA LEU A 58 -0.14 4.47 16.45
C LEU A 58 0.50 3.73 15.26
N LYS A 59 1.29 4.44 14.46
CA LYS A 59 2.09 3.84 13.38
C LYS A 59 3.03 2.73 13.87
N ASN A 60 3.73 2.95 14.98
CA ASN A 60 4.63 1.94 15.53
C ASN A 60 3.87 0.69 16.03
N LEU A 61 2.64 0.86 16.51
CA LEU A 61 1.78 -0.27 16.86
C LEU A 61 1.34 -1.05 15.63
N SER A 62 0.95 -0.35 14.56
CA SER A 62 0.62 -1.01 13.29
C SER A 62 1.77 -1.86 12.78
N LEU A 63 2.98 -1.29 12.78
CA LEU A 63 4.20 -1.97 12.36
C LEU A 63 4.53 -3.24 13.16
N LYS A 64 4.11 -3.32 14.42
CA LYS A 64 4.35 -4.48 15.29
C LYS A 64 3.27 -5.55 15.19
N ASN A 65 2.02 -5.14 14.95
CA ASN A 65 0.86 -6.02 15.05
C ASN A 65 0.27 -6.44 13.70
N PHE A 66 0.70 -5.80 12.62
CA PHE A 66 0.13 -6.02 11.30
C PHE A 66 1.04 -6.97 10.52
N SER A 67 0.43 -7.83 9.71
CA SER A 67 1.17 -8.72 8.83
C SER A 67 1.86 -7.92 7.72
N GLU A 68 2.84 -8.54 7.10
CA GLU A 68 3.55 -7.97 5.96
C GLU A 68 2.59 -7.60 4.81
N GLU A 69 1.65 -8.50 4.50
CA GLU A 69 0.64 -8.29 3.45
C GLU A 69 -0.31 -7.14 3.78
N GLU A 70 -0.73 -7.03 5.04
CA GLU A 70 -1.54 -5.92 5.51
C GLU A 70 -0.78 -4.61 5.26
N LEU A 71 0.47 -4.51 5.68
CA LEU A 71 1.30 -3.32 5.54
C LEU A 71 1.58 -2.95 4.08
N LEU A 72 1.71 -3.95 3.19
CA LEU A 72 1.84 -3.75 1.75
C LEU A 72 0.58 -3.11 1.15
N ILE A 73 -0.61 -3.57 1.55
CA ILE A 73 -1.89 -2.97 1.12
C ILE A 73 -1.96 -1.51 1.55
N PHE A 74 -1.62 -1.24 2.81
CA PHE A 74 -1.62 0.13 3.33
C PHE A 74 -0.72 1.05 2.51
N LYS A 75 0.50 0.59 2.24
CA LYS A 75 1.48 1.30 1.43
C LYS A 75 0.98 1.56 0.01
N LEU A 76 0.34 0.58 -0.62
CA LEU A 76 -0.27 0.73 -1.94
C LEU A 76 -1.41 1.76 -1.92
N GLU A 77 -2.41 1.57 -1.06
CA GLU A 77 -3.57 2.47 -0.94
C GLU A 77 -3.15 3.91 -0.64
N TYR A 78 -2.23 4.11 0.31
CA TYR A 78 -1.75 5.42 0.69
C TYR A 78 -1.14 6.18 -0.50
N ASN A 79 -0.24 5.54 -1.25
CA ASN A 79 0.41 6.20 -2.38
C ASN A 79 -0.57 6.38 -3.56
N CYS A 80 -1.47 5.43 -3.80
CA CYS A 80 -2.55 5.61 -4.78
C CYS A 80 -3.43 6.82 -4.42
N TYR A 81 -3.78 6.99 -3.14
CA TYR A 81 -4.54 8.15 -2.65
C TYR A 81 -3.78 9.46 -2.89
N LYS A 82 -2.47 9.50 -2.59
CA LYS A 82 -1.63 10.67 -2.86
C LYS A 82 -1.50 10.97 -4.37
N ILE A 83 -1.46 9.95 -5.24
CA ILE A 83 -1.47 10.14 -6.71
C ILE A 83 -2.81 10.77 -7.15
N VAL A 84 -3.94 10.20 -6.72
CA VAL A 84 -5.26 10.65 -7.16
C VAL A 84 -5.57 12.08 -6.72
N ASN A 85 -5.19 12.43 -5.49
CA ASN A 85 -5.49 13.73 -4.89
C ASN A 85 -4.40 14.80 -5.09
N SER A 86 -3.24 14.44 -5.67
CA SER A 86 -2.20 15.44 -5.95
C SER A 86 -2.54 16.25 -7.20
N GLU A 87 -2.54 17.57 -7.04
CA GLU A 87 -2.63 18.56 -8.13
C GLU A 87 -1.29 18.69 -8.88
N ASP A 88 -0.17 18.44 -8.19
CA ASP A 88 1.17 18.48 -8.76
C ASP A 88 1.60 17.09 -9.25
N THR A 89 1.58 16.91 -10.57
CA THR A 89 1.96 15.66 -11.22
C THR A 89 3.46 15.37 -11.13
N LYS A 90 4.31 16.36 -10.79
CA LYS A 90 5.75 16.14 -10.57
C LYS A 90 6.00 15.18 -9.41
N ASN A 91 5.06 15.04 -8.48
CA ASN A 91 5.16 14.12 -7.36
C ASN A 91 4.78 12.67 -7.71
N TYR A 92 4.20 12.40 -8.88
CA TYR A 92 3.73 11.06 -9.24
C TYR A 92 4.87 10.05 -9.24
N LYS A 93 6.02 10.39 -9.85
CA LYS A 93 7.20 9.52 -9.84
C LYS A 93 7.63 9.14 -8.42
N LYS A 94 7.60 10.09 -7.47
CA LYS A 94 7.92 9.84 -6.06
C LYS A 94 6.91 8.88 -5.41
N TYR A 95 5.62 9.07 -5.64
CA TYR A 95 4.60 8.17 -5.08
C TYR A 95 4.66 6.77 -5.71
N VAL A 96 4.92 6.67 -7.00
CA VAL A 96 5.14 5.38 -7.68
C VAL A 96 6.39 4.70 -7.16
N LEU A 97 7.51 5.43 -7.00
CA LEU A 97 8.71 4.89 -6.35
C LEU A 97 8.41 4.37 -4.95
N ASN A 98 7.65 5.14 -4.17
CA ASN A 98 7.26 4.72 -2.83
C ASN A 98 6.47 3.41 -2.86
N ILE A 99 5.65 3.13 -3.88
CA ILE A 99 4.97 1.83 -4.04
C ILE A 99 6.02 0.74 -4.28
N ILE A 100 6.88 0.93 -5.28
CA ILE A 100 7.71 -0.15 -5.85
C ILE A 100 9.12 -0.28 -5.24
N GLN A 101 9.55 0.64 -4.37
CA GLN A 101 10.91 0.65 -3.81
C GLN A 101 11.29 -0.64 -3.06
N ASP A 102 10.28 -1.38 -2.62
CA ASP A 102 10.44 -2.62 -1.87
C ASP A 102 9.87 -3.81 -2.66
N PHE A 103 9.57 -3.62 -3.95
CA PHE A 103 8.92 -4.60 -4.79
C PHE A 103 9.80 -5.83 -5.03
N GLU A 104 9.27 -7.02 -4.77
CA GLU A 104 9.88 -8.30 -5.09
C GLU A 104 8.95 -9.08 -6.03
N PHE A 105 9.39 -9.27 -7.28
CA PHE A 105 8.63 -9.94 -8.35
C PHE A 105 8.07 -11.32 -7.96
N ASP A 106 8.76 -12.05 -7.09
CA ASP A 106 8.36 -13.40 -6.68
C ASP A 106 7.30 -13.42 -5.57
N ASN A 107 7.13 -12.31 -4.84
CA ASN A 107 6.32 -12.24 -3.61
C ASN A 107 5.18 -11.22 -3.67
N ASP A 108 5.25 -10.24 -4.57
CA ASP A 108 4.34 -9.09 -4.56
C ASP A 108 3.19 -9.17 -5.57
N PHE A 109 2.15 -8.39 -5.28
CA PHE A 109 0.90 -8.36 -6.04
C PHE A 109 1.05 -7.78 -7.46
N GLU A 110 0.20 -8.20 -8.40
CA GLU A 110 0.22 -7.73 -9.80
C GLU A 110 0.09 -6.21 -9.92
N GLY A 111 -0.71 -5.59 -9.05
CA GLY A 111 -0.86 -4.13 -8.98
C GLY A 111 0.46 -3.39 -8.73
N PHE A 112 1.43 -4.00 -8.05
CA PHE A 112 2.77 -3.42 -7.90
C PHE A 112 3.61 -3.58 -9.19
N GLY A 113 3.38 -4.63 -9.97
CA GLY A 113 4.01 -4.85 -11.27
C GLY A 113 3.64 -3.78 -12.29
N GLU A 114 2.37 -3.38 -12.37
CA GLU A 114 1.97 -2.26 -13.24
C GLU A 114 2.65 -0.94 -12.85
N PHE A 115 2.73 -0.64 -11.55
CA PHE A 115 3.47 0.52 -11.06
C PHE A 115 4.98 0.42 -11.31
N TYR A 116 5.55 -0.79 -11.33
CA TYR A 116 6.95 -1.01 -11.67
C TYR A 116 7.22 -0.56 -13.09
N TYR A 117 6.41 -0.99 -14.07
CA TYR A 117 6.57 -0.55 -15.46
C TYR A 117 6.39 0.97 -15.62
N ILE A 118 5.41 1.56 -14.93
CA ILE A 118 5.20 3.01 -14.91
C ILE A 118 6.41 3.75 -14.36
N TYR A 119 7.03 3.24 -13.28
CA TYR A 119 8.20 3.86 -12.68
C TYR A 119 9.35 4.03 -13.68
N TYR A 120 9.70 2.95 -14.38
CA TYR A 120 10.78 2.97 -15.37
C TYR A 120 10.43 3.81 -16.59
N SER A 121 9.15 3.92 -16.94
CA SER A 121 8.67 4.79 -18.02
C SER A 121 8.90 6.28 -17.71
N PHE A 122 8.96 6.71 -16.44
CA PHE A 122 9.33 8.08 -16.08
C PHE A 122 10.78 8.44 -16.46
N ASP A 123 11.66 7.44 -16.56
CA ASP A 123 13.07 7.59 -16.92
C ASP A 123 13.35 7.24 -18.39
N GLY A 124 12.30 7.00 -19.18
CA GLY A 124 12.43 6.65 -20.60
C GLY A 124 12.93 5.23 -20.85
N TYR A 125 12.96 4.37 -19.82
CA TYR A 125 13.25 2.96 -19.99
C TYR A 125 12.03 2.24 -20.54
N ASP A 126 12.28 1.41 -21.56
CA ASP A 126 11.23 0.86 -22.40
C ASP A 126 10.93 -0.59 -22.03
N TYR A 127 9.83 -0.79 -21.29
CA TYR A 127 9.28 -2.11 -20.98
C TYR A 127 7.88 -2.19 -21.60
N ASN A 128 7.70 -2.94 -22.70
CA ASN A 128 6.43 -3.13 -23.42
C ASN A 128 5.72 -1.82 -23.88
N GLN A 129 4.37 -1.77 -23.84
CA GLN A 129 3.44 -0.78 -24.45
C GLN A 129 3.57 0.69 -23.95
N TYR A 130 4.74 1.06 -23.41
CA TYR A 130 5.04 2.37 -22.85
C TYR A 130 6.04 3.19 -23.69
N GLN A 131 6.37 2.72 -24.91
CA GLN A 131 7.22 3.46 -25.84
C GLN A 131 6.67 4.86 -26.14
N ASN A 132 7.56 5.87 -26.10
CA ASN A 132 7.29 7.23 -26.56
C ASN A 132 6.03 7.90 -25.96
N ILE A 133 5.68 7.55 -24.72
CA ILE A 133 4.55 8.17 -24.03
C ILE A 133 4.95 9.56 -23.52
N SER A 134 4.21 10.59 -23.95
CA SER A 134 4.37 11.94 -23.40
C SER A 134 4.16 11.94 -21.89
N SER A 135 4.87 12.79 -21.15
CA SER A 135 4.72 12.88 -19.69
C SER A 135 3.26 13.09 -19.24
N ASN A 136 2.45 13.80 -20.05
CA ASN A 136 1.02 13.96 -19.80
C ASN A 136 0.23 12.65 -19.89
N ASN A 137 0.52 11.81 -20.88
CA ASN A 137 -0.10 10.49 -21.01
C ASN A 137 0.36 9.56 -19.89
N LEU A 138 1.64 9.62 -19.47
CA LEU A 138 2.15 8.82 -18.35
C LEU A 138 1.47 9.23 -17.03
N ASN A 139 1.31 10.53 -16.80
CA ASN A 139 0.60 11.05 -15.62
C ASN A 139 -0.88 10.60 -15.62
N SER A 140 -1.55 10.68 -16.78
CA SER A 140 -2.94 10.22 -16.92
C SER A 140 -3.07 8.72 -16.63
N LYS A 141 -2.19 7.88 -17.20
CA LYS A 141 -2.14 6.44 -16.93
C LYS A 141 -1.90 6.14 -15.45
N THR A 142 -0.94 6.83 -14.83
CA THR A 142 -0.62 6.67 -13.40
C THR A 142 -1.83 6.98 -12.53
N LYS A 143 -2.53 8.09 -12.80
CA LYS A 143 -3.74 8.48 -12.09
C LYS A 143 -4.91 7.52 -12.33
N HIS A 144 -5.05 7.02 -13.55
CA HIS A 144 -6.07 6.04 -13.91
C HIS A 144 -5.87 4.72 -13.17
N LEU A 145 -4.64 4.19 -13.16
CA LEU A 145 -4.30 2.96 -12.44
C LEU A 145 -4.57 3.11 -10.94
N ALA A 146 -4.07 4.19 -10.33
CA ALA A 146 -4.30 4.48 -8.92
C ALA A 146 -5.79 4.56 -8.58
N ASN A 147 -6.60 5.23 -9.41
CA ASN A 147 -8.05 5.29 -9.24
C ASN A 147 -8.71 3.92 -9.37
N SER A 148 -8.29 3.10 -10.35
CA SER A 148 -8.85 1.77 -10.59
C SER A 148 -8.60 0.85 -9.39
N LEU A 149 -7.38 0.86 -8.86
CA LEU A 149 -7.00 0.11 -7.67
C LEU A 149 -7.74 0.59 -6.42
N LEU A 150 -7.86 1.91 -6.19
CA LEU A 150 -8.64 2.40 -5.05
C LEU A 150 -10.12 2.00 -5.15
N LYS A 151 -10.70 2.02 -6.36
CA LYS A 151 -12.08 1.58 -6.57
C LYS A 151 -12.27 0.08 -6.33
N SER A 152 -11.33 -0.77 -6.76
CA SER A 152 -11.43 -2.21 -6.52
C SER A 152 -11.33 -2.52 -5.02
N LEU A 153 -10.41 -1.87 -4.31
CA LEU A 153 -10.19 -2.07 -2.88
C LEU A 153 -11.29 -1.48 -1.99
N LYS A 154 -11.97 -0.41 -2.44
CA LYS A 154 -13.09 0.19 -1.70
C LYS A 154 -14.29 -0.74 -1.57
N ASN A 155 -14.44 -1.70 -2.49
CA ASN A 155 -15.56 -2.66 -2.47
C ASN A 155 -15.27 -3.90 -1.59
N CYS A 156 -14.07 -4.02 -1.03
CA CYS A 156 -13.70 -5.11 -0.13
C CYS A 156 -14.18 -4.81 1.30
N ASN A 157 -14.76 -5.81 1.97
CA ASN A 157 -15.28 -5.72 3.33
C ASN A 157 -14.23 -6.09 4.39
N SER A 158 -13.08 -6.64 3.99
CA SER A 158 -11.97 -7.00 4.88
C SER A 158 -10.61 -6.78 4.22
N ILE A 159 -9.55 -6.69 5.02
CA ILE A 159 -8.17 -6.66 4.54
C ILE A 159 -7.84 -7.99 3.84
N GLU A 160 -8.36 -9.12 4.32
CA GLU A 160 -8.18 -10.41 3.63
C GLU A 160 -8.79 -10.41 2.21
N GLU A 161 -9.97 -9.82 2.03
CA GLU A 161 -10.54 -9.61 0.70
C GLU A 161 -9.66 -8.70 -0.15
N LYS A 162 -9.12 -7.61 0.40
CA LYS A 162 -8.16 -6.74 -0.30
C LYS A 162 -6.92 -7.52 -0.75
N ILE A 163 -6.36 -8.37 0.11
CA ILE A 163 -5.22 -9.24 -0.22
C ILE A 163 -5.59 -10.14 -1.40
N LYS A 164 -6.74 -10.83 -1.32
CA LYS A 164 -7.20 -11.73 -2.39
C LYS A 164 -7.40 -11.00 -3.70
N THR A 165 -8.06 -9.84 -3.69
CA THR A 165 -8.27 -9.01 -4.88
C THR A 165 -6.96 -8.60 -5.55
N LEU A 166 -5.90 -8.33 -4.77
CA LEU A 166 -4.58 -7.98 -5.31
C LEU A 166 -3.75 -9.20 -5.76
N LYS A 167 -4.00 -10.39 -5.19
CA LYS A 167 -3.33 -11.65 -5.56
C LYS A 167 -3.92 -12.34 -6.76
N LEU A 168 -5.17 -12.04 -7.14
CA LEU A 168 -5.80 -12.64 -8.31
C LEU A 168 -5.00 -12.25 -9.56
N LYS A 169 -4.10 -13.16 -9.98
CA LYS A 169 -3.53 -13.19 -11.32
C LYS A 169 -4.70 -13.06 -12.28
N LYS A 170 -4.66 -12.09 -13.20
CA LYS A 170 -5.33 -12.34 -14.47
C LYS A 170 -4.71 -13.62 -15.03
N GLU A 171 -5.49 -14.71 -15.10
CA GLU A 171 -5.10 -15.80 -15.98
C GLU A 171 -4.82 -15.18 -17.35
N PRO A 172 -3.70 -15.54 -18.00
CA PRO A 172 -3.52 -15.13 -19.38
C PRO A 172 -4.74 -15.65 -20.13
N GLU A 173 -5.54 -14.74 -20.69
CA GLU A 173 -6.39 -15.10 -21.82
C GLU A 173 -5.46 -15.78 -22.82
N ASN A 174 -5.81 -17.01 -23.19
CA ASN A 174 -5.03 -17.87 -24.07
C ASN A 174 -4.75 -17.17 -25.40
N ASP A 175 -3.66 -16.42 -25.47
CA ASP A 175 -2.96 -16.14 -26.70
C ASP A 175 -1.66 -16.96 -26.64
N GLU A 176 -1.77 -18.19 -27.13
CA GLU A 176 -0.60 -18.96 -27.54
C GLU A 176 0.19 -18.13 -28.54
N GLU A 177 1.30 -17.51 -28.12
CA GLU A 177 2.40 -17.26 -29.05
C GLU A 177 3.75 -17.16 -28.31
N ASN A 178 4.52 -18.24 -28.49
CA ASN A 178 5.94 -18.43 -28.25
C ASN A 178 6.76 -17.21 -27.79
N ILE A 179 7.23 -17.22 -26.54
CA ILE A 179 8.40 -16.45 -26.12
C ILE A 179 9.38 -17.37 -25.40
N ASN A 180 10.54 -17.57 -26.03
CA ASN A 180 11.71 -18.25 -25.47
C ASN A 180 12.10 -17.62 -24.12
N VAL A 181 12.10 -18.43 -23.07
CA VAL A 181 12.56 -18.04 -21.74
C VAL A 181 14.08 -17.94 -21.75
N LEU A 182 14.61 -16.71 -21.66
CA LEU A 182 16.02 -16.46 -21.35
C LEU A 182 16.21 -16.57 -19.84
N GLU A 183 16.87 -17.64 -19.40
CA GLU A 183 17.31 -17.83 -18.01
C GLU A 183 18.28 -16.71 -17.59
N PHE A 184 17.84 -15.82 -16.70
CA PHE A 184 18.71 -14.87 -16.04
C PHE A 184 19.34 -15.51 -14.79
N LYS A 185 20.67 -15.65 -14.81
CA LYS A 185 21.47 -16.05 -13.64
C LYS A 185 21.36 -15.00 -12.53
N SER A 186 21.00 -15.46 -11.33
CA SER A 186 20.93 -14.64 -10.13
C SER A 186 22.32 -14.10 -9.73
N LEU A 187 22.41 -12.77 -9.57
CA LEU A 187 23.60 -12.11 -9.03
C LEU A 187 23.52 -12.02 -7.49
N GLN A 188 24.70 -12.16 -6.90
CA GLN A 188 24.97 -12.44 -5.48
C GLN A 188 24.36 -11.46 -4.47
N SER A 189 24.09 -12.04 -3.31
CA SER A 189 23.49 -11.46 -2.11
C SER A 189 24.34 -10.34 -1.48
N ASN A 190 23.81 -9.12 -1.55
CA ASN A 190 24.04 -8.14 -0.48
C ASN A 190 22.99 -8.37 0.62
N LYS A 191 23.37 -8.23 1.90
CA LYS A 191 22.48 -8.42 3.06
C LYS A 191 21.17 -7.62 2.86
N LYS A 192 20.13 -8.32 2.39
CA LYS A 192 18.79 -7.76 2.19
C LYS A 192 18.27 -7.34 3.56
N LEU A 193 17.93 -6.07 3.72
CA LEU A 193 16.99 -5.66 4.76
C LEU A 193 15.71 -6.48 4.55
N THR A 194 15.15 -7.05 5.61
CA THR A 194 13.89 -7.79 5.50
C THR A 194 12.78 -6.85 5.03
N LEU A 195 11.78 -7.35 4.31
CA LEU A 195 10.69 -6.52 3.79
C LEU A 195 9.99 -5.74 4.92
N VAL A 196 9.90 -6.34 6.11
CA VAL A 196 9.54 -5.68 7.37
C VAL A 196 10.40 -4.45 7.65
N GLN A 197 11.73 -4.55 7.63
CA GLN A 197 12.62 -3.39 7.88
C GLN A 197 12.43 -2.27 6.85
N LYS A 198 12.11 -2.62 5.60
CA LYS A 198 11.82 -1.66 4.53
C LYS A 198 10.47 -0.98 4.71
N LEU A 199 9.42 -1.73 5.06
CA LEU A 199 8.11 -1.19 5.44
C LEU A 199 8.20 -0.27 6.68
N PHE A 200 8.98 -0.67 7.69
CA PHE A 200 9.31 0.17 8.84
C PHE A 200 9.97 1.50 8.41
N ALA A 201 10.89 1.47 7.43
CA ALA A 201 11.54 2.66 6.91
C ALA A 201 10.60 3.54 6.08
N PHE A 202 9.72 2.96 5.27
CA PHE A 202 8.68 3.68 4.53
C PHE A 202 7.72 4.40 5.49
N LEU A 203 7.19 3.67 6.46
CA LEU A 203 6.27 4.22 7.44
C LEU A 203 6.94 5.33 8.25
N LYS A 204 8.23 5.27 8.60
CA LYS A 204 8.91 6.42 9.25
C LYS A 204 8.97 7.71 8.41
N LYS A 205 8.82 7.64 7.07
CA LYS A 205 8.91 8.79 6.15
C LYS A 205 7.56 9.45 5.87
N ILE A 206 6.45 8.74 6.09
CA ILE A 206 5.10 9.31 6.18
C ILE A 206 4.99 10.00 7.54
#